data_AF-M7NRY6-F1
#
_entry.id   AF-M7NRY6-F1
#
_cell.length_a   1.000
_cell.length_b   1.000
_cell.length_c   1.000
_cell.angle_alpha   90.00
_cell.angle_beta   90.00
_cell.angle_gamma   90.00
#
_symmetry.space_group_name_H-M   'P 1'
#
loop_
_entity.id
_entity.type
_entity.pdbx_description
1 polymer ?
#
loop_
_entity_poly.entity_id
_entity_poly.type
_entity_poly.pdbx_seq_one_letter_code
_entity_poly.pdbx_strand_id
1 'polypeptide(L)'
;MNNRWVISCEHGGNEIPPAYAPLFRDAADVLASHRGWDPGTLPLFEQLKPLADFAKSSTTSRLLIELNRSLHHPHLFSAYTHPLPSPEKAHIIRTIIYPTARR
;
A
#
# COMPACT_ATOMS: atom_id res chain seq x y z
N MET A 1 -32.35 4.86 -8.94
CA MET A 1 -31.29 3.86 -9.16
C MET A 1 -30.51 3.76 -7.87
N ASN A 2 -30.31 2.56 -7.33
CA ASN A 2 -29.43 2.35 -6.16
C ASN A 2 -28.02 2.11 -6.68
N ASN A 3 -27.27 3.19 -6.89
CA ASN A 3 -25.86 3.07 -7.26
C ASN A 3 -25.07 2.79 -6.00
N ARG A 4 -24.42 1.61 -5.95
CA ARG A 4 -23.47 1.28 -4.91
C ARG A 4 -22.06 1.64 -5.38
N TRP A 5 -21.39 2.51 -4.64
CA TRP A 5 -20.05 2.98 -4.94
C TRP A 5 -19.04 2.31 -4.03
N VAL A 6 -17.96 1.83 -4.65
CA VAL A 6 -16.80 1.30 -3.97
C VAL A 6 -15.62 2.16 -4.37
N ILE A 7 -14.93 2.73 -3.41
CA ILE A 7 -13.70 3.48 -3.64
C ILE A 7 -12.55 2.87 -2.85
N SER A 8 -11.37 2.82 -3.45
CA SER A 8 -10.14 2.39 -2.77
C SER A 8 -8.98 3.34 -3.09
N CYS A 9 -8.01 3.38 -2.17
CA CYS A 9 -6.79 4.16 -2.30
C CYS A 9 -5.61 3.36 -1.75
N GLU A 10 -4.99 2.56 -2.62
CA GLU A 10 -3.90 1.65 -2.28
C GLU A 10 -2.58 2.38 -2.00
N HIS A 11 -2.38 3.58 -2.57
CA HIS A 11 -1.13 4.34 -2.57
C HIS A 11 -1.25 5.68 -1.82
N GLY A 12 -2.06 5.71 -0.77
CA GLY A 12 -2.39 6.93 -0.02
C GLY A 12 -1.27 7.49 0.85
N GLY A 13 -0.20 6.73 1.08
CA GLY A 13 0.93 7.17 1.89
C GLY A 13 2.20 6.40 1.59
N ASN A 14 3.29 6.88 2.18
CA ASN A 14 4.64 6.34 2.02
C ASN A 14 5.20 5.77 3.33
N GLU A 15 4.34 5.37 4.26
CA GLU A 15 4.74 4.85 5.57
C GLU A 15 5.39 3.47 5.44
N ILE A 16 6.42 3.22 6.24
CA ILE A 16 7.05 1.91 6.40
C ILE A 16 6.86 1.46 7.86
N PRO A 17 6.25 0.29 8.12
CA PRO A 17 6.13 -0.23 9.48
C PRO A 17 7.52 -0.33 10.14
N PRO A 18 7.66 -0.03 11.44
CA PRO A 18 8.95 0.04 12.12
C PRO A 18 9.84 -1.21 11.94
N ALA A 19 9.24 -2.39 11.88
CA ALA A 19 9.95 -3.66 11.65
C ALA A 19 10.74 -3.70 10.33
N TYR A 20 10.32 -2.94 9.32
CA TYR A 20 10.94 -2.90 7.99
C TYR A 20 11.69 -1.60 7.70
N ALA A 21 11.62 -0.60 8.58
CA ALA A 21 12.33 0.67 8.44
C ALA A 21 13.84 0.51 8.14
N PRO A 22 14.57 -0.48 8.72
CA PRO A 22 15.97 -0.70 8.38
C PRO A 22 16.27 -1.00 6.90
N LEU A 23 15.29 -1.52 6.14
CA LEU A 23 15.43 -1.78 4.69
C LEU A 23 15.45 -0.50 3.85
N PHE A 24 15.00 0.62 4.43
CA PHE A 24 14.75 1.88 3.73
C PHE A 24 15.63 3.03 4.24
N ARG A 25 16.71 2.75 4.99
CA ARG A 25 17.58 3.78 5.59
C ARG A 25 18.09 4.81 4.57
N ASP A 26 18.45 4.34 3.38
CA ASP A 26 19.00 5.18 2.30
C ASP A 26 17.95 5.50 1.22
N ALA A 27 16.66 5.34 1.54
CA ALA A 27 15.55 5.46 0.58
C ALA A 27 14.60 6.63 0.88
N ALA A 28 14.96 7.54 1.79
CA ALA A 28 14.09 8.63 2.23
C ALA A 28 13.56 9.47 1.05
N ASP A 29 14.42 9.88 0.13
CA ASP A 29 14.02 10.68 -1.05
C ASP A 29 13.08 9.90 -1.97
N VAL A 30 13.33 8.61 -2.14
CA VAL A 30 12.50 7.74 -2.99
C VAL A 30 11.12 7.51 -2.36
N LEU A 31 11.07 7.30 -1.03
CA LEU A 31 9.84 7.21 -0.25
C LEU A 31 9.03 8.51 -0.32
N ALA A 32 9.68 9.67 -0.27
CA ALA A 32 9.02 10.97 -0.37
C ALA A 32 8.48 11.28 -1.78
N SER A 33 9.04 10.64 -2.81
CA SER A 33 8.63 10.84 -4.22
C SER A 33 7.37 10.05 -4.62
N HIS A 34 6.89 10.31 -5.84
CA HIS A 34 5.80 9.55 -6.48
C HIS A 34 6.10 8.04 -6.63
N ARG A 35 7.35 7.60 -6.41
CA ARG A 35 7.69 6.18 -6.36
C ARG A 35 7.23 5.51 -5.07
N GLY A 36 7.16 6.25 -3.97
CA GLY A 36 6.75 5.76 -2.65
C GLY A 36 5.23 5.67 -2.47
N TRP A 37 4.50 6.57 -3.11
CA TRP A 37 3.06 6.80 -2.92
C TRP A 37 2.52 7.70 -4.02
N ASP A 38 1.22 7.97 -4.04
CA ASP A 38 0.59 8.87 -5.01
C ASP A 38 0.19 10.19 -4.31
N PRO A 39 0.97 11.29 -4.47
CA PRO A 39 0.72 12.54 -3.76
C PRO A 39 -0.68 13.10 -4.00
N GLY A 40 -1.38 13.42 -2.92
CA GLY A 40 -2.73 14.01 -2.98
C GLY A 40 -3.89 13.00 -3.11
N THR A 41 -3.61 11.71 -3.29
CA THR A 41 -4.67 10.69 -3.43
C THR A 41 -5.42 10.42 -2.14
N LEU A 42 -4.75 10.37 -0.99
CA LEU A 42 -5.42 10.17 0.30
C LEU A 42 -6.35 11.33 0.68
N PRO A 43 -5.95 12.62 0.57
CA PRO A 43 -6.88 13.74 0.75
C PRO A 43 -8.11 13.67 -0.16
N LEU A 44 -7.93 13.34 -1.44
CA LEU A 44 -9.04 13.17 -2.38
C LEU A 44 -9.94 12.00 -1.99
N PHE A 45 -9.35 10.87 -1.59
CA PHE A 45 -10.09 9.71 -1.11
C PHE A 45 -10.97 10.06 0.10
N GLU A 46 -10.42 10.77 1.10
CA GLU A 46 -11.20 11.17 2.29
C GLU A 46 -12.35 12.14 1.94
N GLN A 47 -12.20 12.97 0.90
CA GLN A 47 -13.30 13.82 0.39
C GLN A 47 -14.41 13.00 -0.30
N LEU A 48 -14.05 11.92 -1.00
CA LEU A 48 -14.99 11.09 -1.75
C LEU A 48 -15.66 10.00 -0.88
N LYS A 49 -14.99 9.59 0.20
CA LYS A 49 -15.44 8.53 1.12
C LYS A 49 -16.88 8.67 1.63
N PRO A 50 -17.41 9.85 1.96
CA PRO A 50 -18.81 10.00 2.36
C PRO A 50 -19.84 9.61 1.27
N LEU A 51 -19.41 9.56 0.00
CA LEU A 51 -20.26 9.20 -1.13
C LEU A 51 -20.28 7.70 -1.42
N ALA A 52 -19.41 6.92 -0.76
CA ALA A 52 -19.21 5.51 -1.04
C ALA A 52 -19.86 4.59 -0.01
N ASP A 53 -20.44 3.49 -0.48
CA ASP A 53 -20.95 2.41 0.37
C ASP A 53 -19.80 1.61 1.01
N PHE A 54 -18.65 1.57 0.34
CA PHE A 54 -17.42 1.00 0.86
C PHE A 54 -16.24 1.85 0.44
N ALA A 55 -15.40 2.20 1.41
CA ALA A 55 -14.21 2.99 1.20
C ALA A 55 -13.03 2.39 1.98
N LYS A 56 -11.90 2.20 1.31
CA LYS A 56 -10.69 1.73 1.97
C LYS A 56 -9.41 2.36 1.44
N SER A 57 -8.55 2.81 2.34
CA SER A 57 -7.23 3.35 2.00
C SER A 57 -6.11 2.60 2.71
N SER A 58 -4.90 2.78 2.21
CA SER A 58 -3.64 2.37 2.84
C SER A 58 -2.68 3.54 2.84
N THR A 59 -1.95 3.70 3.95
CA THR A 59 -0.84 4.65 4.09
C THR A 59 0.53 3.98 3.94
N THR A 60 0.55 2.65 3.85
CA THR A 60 1.80 1.90 3.65
C THR A 60 2.34 2.13 2.26
N SER A 61 3.63 2.47 2.17
CA SER A 61 4.29 2.67 0.89
C SER A 61 4.20 1.45 -0.01
N ARG A 62 3.91 1.70 -1.29
CA ARG A 62 3.98 0.67 -2.35
C ARG A 62 5.37 0.05 -2.50
N LEU A 63 6.41 0.72 -1.99
CA LEU A 63 7.77 0.20 -2.01
C LEU A 63 7.97 -0.94 -1.00
N LEU A 64 7.16 -1.06 0.05
CA LEU A 64 7.18 -2.25 0.90
C LEU A 64 6.47 -3.41 0.22
N ILE A 65 5.22 -3.17 -0.19
CA ILE A 65 4.41 -4.15 -0.92
C ILE A 65 3.36 -3.41 -1.76
N GLU A 66 3.22 -3.81 -3.02
CA GLU A 66 2.32 -3.18 -3.97
C GLU A 66 0.91 -3.79 -3.87
N LEU A 67 -0.01 -3.05 -3.24
CA LEU A 67 -1.38 -3.51 -2.93
C LEU A 67 -2.29 -3.60 -4.17
N ASN A 68 -1.93 -2.93 -5.27
CA ASN A 68 -2.66 -2.98 -6.55
C ASN A 68 -2.03 -4.00 -7.54
N ARG A 69 -1.48 -5.10 -7.00
CA ARG A 69 -0.93 -6.24 -7.77
C ARG A 69 -1.31 -7.56 -7.13
N SER A 70 -1.40 -8.60 -7.96
CA SER A 70 -1.65 -9.96 -7.49
C SER A 70 -0.43 -10.55 -6.77
N LEU A 71 -0.66 -11.58 -5.95
CA LEU A 71 0.39 -12.22 -5.14
C LEU A 71 1.53 -12.86 -5.95
N HIS A 72 1.31 -13.12 -7.24
CA HIS A 72 2.29 -13.73 -8.14
C HIS A 72 2.96 -12.70 -9.07
N HIS A 73 2.63 -11.41 -8.91
CA HIS A 73 3.19 -10.38 -9.77
C HIS A 73 4.69 -10.18 -9.50
N PRO A 74 5.55 -10.10 -10.52
CA PRO A 74 7.01 -9.99 -10.33
C PRO A 74 7.45 -8.73 -9.56
N HIS A 75 6.62 -7.68 -9.61
CA HIS A 75 6.83 -6.42 -8.88
C HIS A 75 5.92 -6.25 -7.66
N LEU A 76 5.43 -7.34 -7.06
CA LEU A 76 4.69 -7.27 -5.80
C LEU A 76 5.56 -6.67 -4.68
N PHE A 77 6.84 -7.04 -4.66
CA PHE A 77 7.85 -6.50 -3.76
C PHE A 77 8.82 -5.62 -4.57
N SER A 78 9.15 -4.45 -4.06
CA SER A 78 10.15 -3.58 -4.69
C SER A 78 11.57 -4.13 -4.51
N ALA A 79 12.56 -3.47 -5.12
CA ALA A 79 13.97 -3.79 -4.91
C ALA A 79 14.42 -3.72 -3.43
N TYR A 80 13.73 -2.94 -2.57
CA TYR A 80 14.05 -2.84 -1.14
C TYR A 80 13.57 -4.05 -0.34
N THR A 81 12.43 -4.63 -0.74
CA THR A 81 11.78 -5.74 0.00
C THR A 81 12.01 -7.10 -0.66
N HIS A 82 12.34 -7.12 -1.95
CA HIS A 82 12.66 -8.33 -2.70
C HIS A 82 13.78 -9.18 -2.06
N PRO A 83 14.82 -8.64 -1.41
CA PRO A 83 15.85 -9.45 -0.75
C PRO A 83 15.35 -10.23 0.49
N LEU A 84 14.17 -9.91 1.03
CA LEU A 84 13.66 -10.58 2.22
C LEU A 84 13.42 -12.09 1.98
N PRO A 85 13.70 -12.94 2.98
CA PRO A 85 13.34 -14.36 2.95
C PRO A 85 11.83 -14.58 2.77
N SER A 86 11.46 -15.73 2.20
CA SER A 86 10.05 -16.10 1.98
C SER A 86 9.17 -16.04 3.24
N PRO A 87 9.62 -16.45 4.45
CA PRO A 87 8.83 -16.30 5.68
C PRO A 87 8.45 -14.85 6.00
N GLU A 88 9.39 -13.91 5.82
CA GLU A 88 9.16 -12.47 6.04
C GLU A 88 8.18 -11.91 5.00
N LYS A 89 8.35 -12.25 3.72
CA LYS A 89 7.40 -11.87 2.66
C LYS A 89 5.99 -12.41 2.93
N ALA A 90 5.88 -13.66 3.37
CA ALA A 90 4.60 -14.25 3.75
C ALA A 90 3.98 -13.54 4.98
N HIS A 91 4.81 -13.07 5.91
CA HIS A 91 4.37 -12.25 7.03
C HIS A 91 3.79 -10.91 6.55
N ILE A 92 4.51 -10.18 5.67
CA ILE A 92 4.03 -8.92 5.06
C ILE A 92 2.70 -9.12 4.34
N ILE A 93 2.57 -10.16 3.51
CA ILE A 93 1.31 -10.47 2.81
C ILE A 93 0.18 -10.67 3.80
N ARG A 94 0.42 -11.45 4.87
CA ARG A 94 -0.59 -11.74 5.88
C ARG A 94 -1.04 -10.51 6.66
N THR A 95 -0.11 -9.60 6.98
CA THR A 95 -0.38 -8.45 7.85
C THR A 95 -0.81 -7.19 7.10
N ILE A 96 -0.54 -7.07 5.80
CA ILE A 96 -0.85 -5.87 5.03
C ILE A 96 -1.89 -6.16 3.94
N ILE A 97 -1.71 -7.20 3.12
CA ILE A 97 -2.64 -7.48 2.00
C ILE A 97 -3.96 -8.02 2.52
N TYR A 98 -3.98 -9.05 3.36
CA TYR A 98 -5.25 -9.66 3.78
C TYR A 98 -6.17 -8.73 4.57
N PRO A 99 -5.66 -7.88 5.48
CA PRO A 99 -6.49 -6.86 6.11
C PRO A 99 -7.05 -5.89 5.08
N THR A 100 -6.29 -5.54 4.03
CA THR A 100 -6.72 -4.63 2.96
C THR A 100 -7.72 -5.26 1.99
N ALA A 101 -7.58 -6.54 1.65
CA ALA A 101 -8.44 -7.23 0.69
C ALA A 101 -9.80 -7.69 1.27
N ARG A 102 -9.97 -7.67 2.60
CA ARG A 102 -11.24 -8.05 3.25
C ARG A 102 -12.24 -6.88 3.28
N ARG A 103 -13.48 -7.16 2.92
CA ARG A 103 -14.65 -6.28 3.13
C ARG A 103 -15.09 -6.34 4.58
#